data_AF-A0A1C3P700-F1
#
_entry.id   AF-A0A1C3P700-F1
#
_cell.length_a   1.000
_cell.length_b   1.000
_cell.length_c   1.000
_cell.angle_alpha   90.00
_cell.angle_beta   90.00
_cell.angle_gamma   90.00
#
_symmetry.space_group_name_H-M   'P 1'
#
loop_
_entity.id
_entity.type
_entity.pdbx_description
1 polymer ?
#
loop_
_entity_poly.entity_id
_entity_poly.type
_entity_poly.pdbx_seq_one_letter_code
_entity_poly.pdbx_strand_id
1 'polypeptide(L)'
;MVESLAVRLGATKGSFYWHFPNRDALVVAALARWEHRYTTEVIDEMDREPDPVKRLHSLFSTVIAAAERDRTEAALLASADHPAVAPVLARVTARRVDYTADLFVQLGYSPQEARLRGVLAFSAYLGYAQLLRAAPQVLPADSDAYRRLVGRLLAG
;
A
#
# COMPACT_ATOMS: atom_id res chain seq x y z
N MET A 1 10.76 -18.79 -7.74
CA MET A 1 9.92 -19.86 -7.15
C MET A 1 9.09 -19.31 -5.99
N VAL A 2 7.82 -19.71 -5.94
CA VAL A 2 6.77 -19.23 -5.01
C VAL A 2 7.05 -19.50 -3.52
N GLU A 3 8.04 -20.33 -3.17
CA GLU A 3 8.51 -20.49 -1.78
C GLU A 3 9.08 -19.19 -1.20
N SER A 4 9.74 -18.38 -2.03
CA SER A 4 10.24 -17.06 -1.62
C SER A 4 9.10 -16.08 -1.35
N LEU A 5 7.96 -16.21 -2.02
CA LEU A 5 6.82 -15.31 -1.86
C LEU A 5 6.04 -15.63 -0.58
N ALA A 6 5.77 -16.91 -0.30
CA ALA A 6 5.08 -17.34 0.92
C ALA A 6 5.85 -16.97 2.20
N VAL A 7 7.18 -17.14 2.21
CA VAL A 7 8.03 -16.73 3.35
C VAL A 7 8.05 -15.21 3.50
N ARG A 8 8.17 -14.44 2.40
CA ARG A 8 8.10 -12.97 2.46
C ARG A 8 6.74 -12.46 2.91
N LEU A 9 5.66 -13.18 2.63
CA LEU A 9 4.31 -12.89 3.12
C LEU A 9 4.06 -13.37 4.56
N GLY A 10 5.10 -13.84 5.26
CA GLY A 10 5.07 -14.14 6.69
C GLY A 10 4.62 -15.55 7.07
N ALA A 11 4.63 -16.53 6.16
CA ALA A 11 4.34 -17.92 6.50
C ALA A 11 5.58 -18.63 7.07
N THR A 12 5.51 -19.16 8.30
CA THR A 12 6.60 -19.93 8.94
C THR A 12 6.40 -21.44 8.77
N LYS A 13 7.51 -22.18 8.60
CA LYS A 13 7.51 -23.58 8.11
C LYS A 13 6.98 -24.66 9.08
N GLY A 14 6.72 -24.37 10.36
CA GLY A 14 6.58 -25.41 11.41
C GLY A 14 5.16 -25.87 11.76
N SER A 15 4.17 -24.97 11.86
CA SER A 15 2.79 -25.31 12.26
C SER A 15 1.73 -25.07 11.17
N PHE A 16 2.14 -24.48 10.03
CA PHE A 16 1.21 -23.96 9.01
C PHE A 16 0.71 -25.01 8.00
N TYR A 17 1.45 -26.09 7.74
CA TYR A 17 1.10 -27.04 6.68
C TYR A 17 -0.15 -27.88 6.96
N TRP A 18 -0.71 -27.85 8.18
CA TRP A 18 -1.99 -28.53 8.48
C TRP A 18 -3.23 -27.69 8.15
N HIS A 19 -3.11 -26.35 8.10
CA HIS A 19 -4.27 -25.46 7.88
C HIS A 19 -4.55 -25.20 6.39
N PHE A 20 -3.58 -25.50 5.52
CA PHE A 20 -3.71 -25.24 4.08
C PHE A 20 -3.53 -26.53 3.29
N PRO A 21 -4.49 -26.90 2.43
CA PRO A 21 -4.48 -28.16 1.71
C PRO A 21 -3.34 -28.24 0.69
N ASN A 22 -2.82 -27.10 0.24
CA ASN A 22 -1.65 -27.00 -0.64
C ASN A 22 -1.02 -25.61 -0.54
N ARG A 23 0.08 -25.43 -1.27
CA ARG A 23 0.86 -24.19 -1.27
C ARG A 23 0.15 -23.01 -1.91
N ASP A 24 -0.70 -23.25 -2.90
CA ASP A 24 -1.44 -22.17 -3.55
C ASP A 24 -2.50 -21.61 -2.59
N ALA A 25 -3.14 -22.47 -1.81
CA ALA A 25 -4.04 -22.06 -0.73
C ALA A 25 -3.33 -21.20 0.33
N LEU A 26 -2.07 -21.52 0.67
CA LEU A 26 -1.25 -20.69 1.56
C LEU A 26 -0.96 -19.31 0.96
N VAL A 27 -0.58 -19.25 -0.32
CA VAL A 27 -0.31 -17.97 -1.01
C VAL A 27 -1.56 -17.11 -1.07
N VAL A 28 -2.71 -17.69 -1.43
CA VAL A 28 -4.00 -16.99 -1.46
C VAL A 28 -4.35 -16.43 -0.08
N ALA A 29 -4.21 -17.23 0.97
CA ALA A 29 -4.50 -16.77 2.34
C ALA A 29 -3.53 -15.66 2.79
N ALA A 30 -2.25 -15.78 2.44
CA ALA A 30 -1.25 -14.77 2.77
C ALA A 30 -1.51 -13.44 2.02
N LEU A 31 -1.93 -13.51 0.75
CA LEU A 31 -2.36 -12.36 -0.05
C LEU A 31 -3.62 -11.70 0.53
N ALA A 32 -4.62 -12.50 0.92
CA ALA A 32 -5.84 -11.99 1.54
C ALA A 32 -5.54 -11.28 2.87
N ARG A 33 -4.67 -11.86 3.68
CA ARG A 33 -4.20 -11.24 4.94
C ARG A 33 -3.47 -9.92 4.66
N TRP A 34 -2.60 -9.90 3.66
CA TRP A 34 -1.89 -8.69 3.26
C TRP A 34 -2.86 -7.59 2.79
N GLU A 35 -3.82 -7.92 1.92
CA GLU A 35 -4.86 -6.99 1.45
C GLU A 35 -5.66 -6.42 2.63
N HIS A 36 -6.09 -7.27 3.57
CA HIS A 36 -6.82 -6.84 4.75
C HIS A 36 -5.98 -5.88 5.62
N ARG A 37 -4.78 -6.32 6.01
CA ARG A 37 -3.87 -5.59 6.92
C ARG A 37 -3.44 -4.23 6.39
N TYR A 38 -3.12 -4.16 5.10
CA TYR A 38 -2.49 -2.98 4.49
C TYR A 38 -3.46 -2.12 3.66
N THR A 39 -4.74 -2.51 3.58
CA THR A 39 -5.74 -1.73 2.85
C THR A 39 -6.99 -1.55 3.67
N THR A 40 -7.62 -2.64 4.13
CA THR A 40 -8.90 -2.55 4.86
C THR A 40 -8.69 -1.88 6.22
N GLU A 41 -7.79 -2.41 7.05
CA GLU A 41 -7.53 -1.84 8.38
C GLU A 41 -6.99 -0.39 8.31
N VAL A 42 -6.19 -0.08 7.28
CA VAL A 42 -5.67 1.28 7.08
C VAL A 42 -6.81 2.25 6.74
N ILE A 43 -7.71 1.87 5.82
CA ILE A 43 -8.88 2.70 5.49
C ILE A 43 -9.78 2.88 6.72
N ASP A 44 -10.07 1.79 7.43
CA ASP A 44 -10.91 1.82 8.64
C ASP A 44 -10.32 2.70 9.76
N GLU A 45 -8.98 2.76 9.88
CA GLU A 45 -8.29 3.69 10.78
C GLU A 45 -8.46 5.13 10.31
N MET A 46 -8.23 5.39 9.04
CA MET A 46 -8.29 6.75 8.48
C MET A 46 -9.71 7.33 8.55
N ASP A 47 -10.74 6.51 8.36
CA ASP A 47 -12.14 6.95 8.43
C ASP A 47 -12.59 7.41 9.83
N ARG A 48 -11.77 7.19 10.87
CA ARG A 48 -12.01 7.75 12.21
C ARG A 48 -11.67 9.24 12.31
N GLU A 49 -10.87 9.78 11.39
CA GLU A 49 -10.53 11.20 11.35
C GLU A 49 -11.57 11.96 10.49
N PRO A 50 -12.47 12.77 11.06
CA PRO A 50 -13.53 13.43 10.30
C PRO A 50 -13.03 14.53 9.35
N ASP A 51 -11.87 15.13 9.60
CA ASP A 51 -11.31 16.18 8.75
C ASP A 51 -10.58 15.58 7.54
N PRO A 52 -11.04 15.79 6.30
CA PRO A 52 -10.45 15.18 5.10
C PRO A 52 -9.00 15.62 4.86
N VAL A 53 -8.61 16.83 5.27
CA VAL A 53 -7.23 17.31 5.16
C VAL A 53 -6.33 16.50 6.11
N LYS A 54 -6.73 16.39 7.38
CA LYS A 54 -5.99 15.60 8.37
C LYS A 54 -5.96 14.12 7.98
N ARG A 55 -7.06 13.59 7.47
CA ARG A 55 -7.16 12.20 7.00
C ARG A 55 -6.15 11.92 5.90
N LEU A 56 -6.04 12.80 4.90
CA LEU A 56 -5.07 12.67 3.81
C LEU A 56 -3.63 12.73 4.31
N HIS A 57 -3.32 13.66 5.22
CA HIS A 57 -1.99 13.75 5.84
C HIS A 57 -1.63 12.51 6.68
N SER A 58 -2.57 12.01 7.47
CA SER A 58 -2.41 10.79 8.28
C SER A 58 -2.24 9.56 7.41
N LEU A 59 -2.95 9.48 6.27
CA LEU A 59 -2.83 8.39 5.32
C LEU A 59 -1.40 8.30 4.79
N PHE A 60 -0.85 9.40 4.25
CA PHE A 60 0.52 9.40 3.73
C PHE A 60 1.55 9.10 4.81
N SER A 61 1.40 9.69 5.99
CA SER A 61 2.31 9.43 7.12
C SER A 61 2.32 7.94 7.49
N THR A 62 1.14 7.33 7.53
CA THR A 62 0.95 5.92 7.87
C THR A 62 1.54 4.98 6.82
N VAL A 63 1.20 5.16 5.54
CA VAL A 63 1.63 4.24 4.49
C VAL A 63 3.13 4.35 4.20
N ILE A 64 3.72 5.55 4.29
CA ILE A 64 5.16 5.76 4.15
C ILE A 64 5.90 5.08 5.32
N ALA A 65 5.46 5.30 6.56
CA ALA A 65 6.06 4.64 7.73
C ALA A 65 5.91 3.12 7.70
N ALA A 66 4.81 2.60 7.13
CA ALA A 66 4.62 1.17 6.93
C ALA A 66 5.61 0.60 5.89
N ALA A 67 5.81 1.29 4.77
CA ALA A 67 6.75 0.87 3.72
C ALA A 67 8.22 0.84 4.19
N GLU A 68 8.61 1.72 5.12
CA GLU A 68 9.94 1.70 5.74
C GLU A 68 10.18 0.43 6.57
N ARG A 69 9.12 -0.12 7.17
CA ARG A 69 9.20 -1.29 8.06
C ARG A 69 8.97 -2.61 7.34
N ASP A 70 8.13 -2.60 6.31
CA ASP A 70 7.75 -3.79 5.56
C ASP A 70 7.90 -3.59 4.04
N ARG A 71 8.73 -4.45 3.43
CA ARG A 71 9.03 -4.43 1.98
C ARG A 71 8.08 -5.33 1.16
N THR A 72 7.02 -5.85 1.77
CA THR A 72 6.09 -6.78 1.14
C THR A 72 5.43 -6.21 -0.12
N GLU A 73 5.02 -4.93 -0.11
CA GLU A 73 4.48 -4.24 -1.30
C GLU A 73 5.43 -4.34 -2.50
N ALA A 74 6.70 -3.97 -2.31
CA ALA A 74 7.71 -4.03 -3.36
C ALA A 74 8.00 -5.47 -3.83
N ALA A 75 7.92 -6.45 -2.93
CA ALA A 75 8.05 -7.87 -3.28
C ALA A 75 6.87 -8.39 -4.11
N LEU A 76 5.65 -7.92 -3.83
CA LEU A 76 4.46 -8.26 -4.59
C LEU A 76 4.49 -7.61 -5.98
N LEU A 77 4.87 -6.34 -6.07
CA LEU A 77 5.04 -5.63 -7.35
C LEU A 77 6.07 -6.31 -8.26
N ALA A 78 7.19 -6.78 -7.69
CA ALA A 78 8.17 -7.56 -8.45
C ALA A 78 7.64 -8.92 -8.95
N SER A 79 6.46 -9.34 -8.49
CA SER A 79 5.75 -10.56 -8.88
C SER A 79 4.40 -10.25 -9.54
N ALA A 80 4.23 -9.06 -10.12
CA ALA A 80 2.93 -8.58 -10.63
C ALA A 80 2.32 -9.49 -11.71
N ASP A 81 3.14 -10.19 -12.50
CA ASP A 81 2.67 -11.12 -13.54
C ASP A 81 2.26 -12.50 -12.99
N HIS A 82 2.46 -12.75 -11.69
CA HIS A 82 2.12 -14.05 -11.12
C HIS A 82 0.58 -14.21 -11.04
N PRO A 83 -0.02 -15.31 -11.54
CA PRO A 83 -1.48 -15.46 -11.65
C PRO A 83 -2.25 -15.29 -10.35
N ALA A 84 -1.67 -15.70 -9.21
CA ALA A 84 -2.28 -15.48 -7.90
C ALA A 84 -2.14 -14.04 -7.36
N VAL A 85 -1.10 -13.30 -7.78
CA VAL A 85 -0.77 -11.96 -7.27
C VAL A 85 -1.45 -10.88 -8.08
N ALA A 86 -1.42 -10.98 -9.42
CA ALA A 86 -1.98 -10.02 -10.35
C ALA A 86 -3.41 -9.55 -9.99
N PRO A 87 -4.40 -10.44 -9.75
CA PRO A 87 -5.77 -10.01 -9.44
C PRO A 87 -5.89 -9.33 -8.07
N VAL A 88 -5.06 -9.71 -7.10
CA VAL A 88 -5.06 -9.11 -5.76
C VAL A 88 -4.44 -7.72 -5.81
N LEU A 89 -3.28 -7.56 -6.48
CA LEU A 89 -2.67 -6.25 -6.69
C LEU A 89 -3.60 -5.30 -7.43
N ALA A 90 -4.22 -5.74 -8.54
CA ALA A 90 -5.13 -4.90 -9.31
C ALA A 90 -6.29 -4.38 -8.45
N ARG A 91 -6.92 -5.27 -7.66
CA ARG A 91 -8.03 -4.89 -6.75
C ARG A 91 -7.58 -3.96 -5.64
N VAL A 92 -6.45 -4.25 -4.98
CA VAL A 92 -5.90 -3.42 -3.91
C VAL A 92 -5.51 -2.03 -4.42
N THR A 93 -4.83 -1.96 -5.57
CA THR A 93 -4.47 -0.70 -6.21
C THR A 93 -5.70 0.12 -6.56
N ALA A 94 -6.71 -0.49 -7.20
CA ALA A 94 -7.96 0.21 -7.53
C ALA A 94 -8.63 0.78 -6.26
N ARG A 95 -8.80 -0.05 -5.23
CA ARG A 95 -9.41 0.38 -3.96
C ARG A 95 -8.66 1.54 -3.29
N ARG A 96 -7.33 1.50 -3.28
CA ARG A 96 -6.50 2.57 -2.68
C ARG A 96 -6.57 3.87 -3.48
N VAL A 97 -6.57 3.78 -4.81
CA VAL A 97 -6.72 4.93 -5.70
C VAL A 97 -8.11 5.55 -5.54
N ASP A 98 -9.17 4.73 -5.52
CA ASP A 98 -10.55 5.18 -5.36
C ASP A 98 -10.73 5.87 -4.00
N TYR A 99 -10.30 5.24 -2.91
CA TYR A 99 -10.33 5.84 -1.58
C TYR A 99 -9.60 7.19 -1.53
N THR A 100 -8.41 7.27 -2.11
CA THR A 100 -7.63 8.52 -2.13
C THR A 100 -8.31 9.60 -2.99
N ALA A 101 -8.94 9.21 -4.11
CA ALA A 101 -9.72 10.11 -4.94
C ALA A 101 -10.94 10.66 -4.18
N ASP A 102 -11.65 9.83 -3.40
CA ASP A 102 -12.77 10.27 -2.58
C ASP A 102 -12.35 11.30 -1.52
N LEU A 103 -11.12 11.22 -0.99
CA LEU A 103 -10.58 12.27 -0.13
C LEU A 103 -10.39 13.58 -0.89
N PHE A 104 -9.89 13.55 -2.12
CA PHE A 104 -9.77 14.77 -2.93
C PHE A 104 -11.13 15.35 -3.32
N VAL A 105 -12.15 14.54 -3.56
CA VAL A 105 -13.52 15.05 -3.75
C VAL A 105 -14.01 15.80 -2.51
N GLN A 106 -13.77 15.26 -1.31
CA GLN A 106 -14.12 15.93 -0.04
C GLN A 106 -13.35 17.24 0.18
N LEU A 107 -12.20 17.41 -0.47
CA LEU A 107 -11.43 18.66 -0.47
C LEU A 107 -11.91 19.67 -1.53
N GLY A 108 -12.96 19.36 -2.29
CA GLY A 108 -13.59 20.26 -3.26
C GLY A 108 -13.11 20.11 -4.69
N TYR A 109 -12.26 19.11 -4.99
CA TYR A 109 -11.85 18.83 -6.37
C TYR A 109 -12.97 18.13 -7.16
N SER A 110 -13.01 18.38 -8.48
CA SER A 110 -13.93 17.64 -9.37
C SER A 110 -13.60 16.14 -9.36
N PRO A 111 -14.58 15.23 -9.59
CA PRO A 111 -14.30 13.79 -9.63
C PRO A 111 -13.21 13.39 -10.63
N GLN A 112 -13.12 14.09 -11.77
CA GLN A 112 -12.08 13.85 -12.77
C GLN A 112 -10.69 14.21 -12.25
N GLU A 113 -10.55 15.40 -11.65
CA GLU A 113 -9.28 15.83 -11.07
C GLU A 113 -8.89 15.00 -9.85
N ALA A 114 -9.85 14.70 -8.98
CA ALA A 114 -9.68 13.84 -7.81
C ALA A 114 -9.14 12.46 -8.19
N ARG A 115 -9.65 11.86 -9.27
CA ARG A 115 -9.14 10.59 -9.80
C ARG A 115 -7.67 10.70 -10.24
N LEU A 116 -7.30 11.77 -10.95
CA LEU A 116 -5.91 12.01 -11.36
C LEU A 116 -5.00 12.19 -10.15
N ARG A 117 -5.44 12.95 -9.15
CA ARG A 117 -4.71 13.14 -7.88
C ARG A 117 -4.56 11.84 -7.10
N GLY A 118 -5.59 10.99 -7.06
CA GLY A 118 -5.53 9.65 -6.45
C GLY A 118 -4.50 8.75 -7.13
N VAL A 119 -4.42 8.77 -8.46
CA VAL A 119 -3.39 8.03 -9.22
C VAL A 119 -1.99 8.60 -8.94
N LEU A 120 -1.84 9.92 -8.94
CA LEU A 120 -0.56 10.59 -8.66
C LEU A 120 -0.05 10.28 -7.25
N ALA A 121 -0.95 10.37 -6.26
CA ALA A 121 -0.68 10.01 -4.87
C ALA A 121 -0.17 8.57 -4.73
N PHE A 122 -0.88 7.61 -5.33
CA PHE A 122 -0.46 6.21 -5.28
C PHE A 122 0.84 5.96 -6.04
N SER A 123 1.06 6.65 -7.16
CA SER A 123 2.32 6.60 -7.92
C SER A 123 3.50 7.10 -7.08
N ALA A 124 3.32 8.18 -6.32
CA ALA A 124 4.33 8.71 -5.42
C ALA A 124 4.68 7.72 -4.30
N TYR A 125 3.66 7.08 -3.71
CA TYR A 125 3.85 6.01 -2.72
C TYR A 125 4.64 4.82 -3.29
N LEU A 126 4.27 4.33 -4.48
CA LEU A 126 4.99 3.24 -5.14
C LEU A 126 6.44 3.62 -5.46
N GLY A 127 6.67 4.83 -5.98
CA GLY A 127 8.00 5.36 -6.23
C GLY A 127 8.85 5.39 -4.95
N TYR A 128 8.27 5.85 -3.85
CA TYR A 128 8.94 5.85 -2.55
C TYR A 128 9.31 4.43 -2.06
N ALA A 129 8.36 3.49 -2.11
CA ALA A 129 8.61 2.09 -1.73
C ALA A 129 9.69 1.43 -2.60
N GLN A 130 9.72 1.76 -3.89
CA GLN A 130 10.75 1.28 -4.80
C GLN A 130 12.13 1.88 -4.49
N LEU A 131 12.20 3.19 -4.20
CA LEU A 131 13.45 3.85 -3.82
C LEU A 131 14.00 3.30 -2.50
N LEU A 132 13.15 3.04 -1.51
CA LEU A 132 13.55 2.38 -0.25
C LEU A 132 14.26 1.04 -0.50
N ARG A 133 13.83 0.31 -1.54
CA ARG A 133 14.39 -0.99 -1.91
C ARG A 133 15.66 -0.86 -2.76
N ALA A 134 15.65 0.02 -3.75
CA ALA A 134 16.65 0.05 -4.82
C ALA A 134 17.78 1.06 -4.58
N ALA A 135 17.47 2.20 -3.96
CA ALA A 135 18.40 3.31 -3.79
C ALA A 135 18.08 4.12 -2.51
N PRO A 136 18.07 3.50 -1.31
CA PRO A 136 17.66 4.18 -0.08
C PRO A 136 18.49 5.44 0.24
N GLN A 137 19.72 5.54 -0.27
CA GLN A 137 20.60 6.70 -0.09
C GLN A 137 20.08 7.99 -0.74
N VAL A 138 19.15 7.92 -1.69
CA VAL A 138 18.55 9.12 -2.32
C VAL A 138 17.35 9.64 -1.55
N LEU A 139 16.84 8.85 -0.60
CA LEU A 139 15.74 9.27 0.25
C LEU A 139 16.28 10.21 1.34
N PRO A 140 15.50 11.23 1.71
CA PRO A 140 15.90 12.13 2.77
C PRO A 140 16.05 11.37 4.09
N ALA A 141 17.09 11.73 4.86
CA ALA A 141 17.31 11.19 6.20
C ALA A 141 16.15 11.52 7.16
N ASP A 142 15.49 12.67 6.95
CA ASP A 142 14.26 13.06 7.64
C ASP A 142 13.05 12.60 6.83
N SER A 143 12.53 11.42 7.16
CA SER A 143 11.31 10.89 6.54
C SER A 143 10.05 11.68 6.90
N ASP A 144 10.06 12.44 8.01
CA ASP A 144 8.93 13.30 8.39
C ASP A 144 8.86 14.54 7.50
N ALA A 145 9.99 15.12 7.11
CA ALA A 145 10.03 16.20 6.12
C ALA A 145 9.46 15.75 4.77
N TYR A 146 9.79 14.53 4.34
CA TYR A 146 9.23 13.95 3.10
C TYR A 146 7.71 13.74 3.20
N ARG A 147 7.22 13.15 4.29
CA ARG A 147 5.78 12.94 4.54
C ARG A 147 5.01 14.26 4.49
N ARG A 148 5.53 15.31 5.13
CA ARG A 148 4.93 16.65 5.11
C ARG A 148 4.95 17.26 3.70
N LEU A 149 6.03 17.09 2.94
CA LEU A 149 6.12 17.62 1.58
C LEU A 149 5.10 16.94 0.65
N VAL A 150 4.98 15.61 0.69
CA VAL A 150 4.01 14.87 -0.13
C VAL A 150 2.59 15.32 0.18
N GLY A 151 2.23 15.45 1.46
CA GLY A 151 0.91 15.98 1.85
C GLY A 151 0.63 17.37 1.29
N ARG A 152 1.61 18.29 1.35
CA ARG A 152 1.46 19.65 0.79
C ARG A 152 1.34 19.68 -0.72
N LEU A 153 2.14 18.90 -1.44
CA LEU A 153 2.11 18.84 -2.91
C LEU A 153 0.80 18.29 -3.45
N LEU A 154 0.14 17.42 -2.69
CA LEU A 154 -1.10 16.79 -3.11
C LEU A 154 -2.34 17.59 -2.70
N ALA A 155 -2.28 18.33 -1.59
CA ALA A 155 -3.38 19.16 -1.10
C ALA A 155 -3.39 20.59 -1.66
N GLY A 156 -2.25 21.09 -2.18
CA GLY A 156 -2.15 22.37 -2.90
C GLY A 156 -2.67 22.30 -4.32
#